data_AF-A0AAW9AT64-F1
#
_entry.id   AF-A0AAW9AT64-F1
#
_cell.length_a   1.000
_cell.length_b   1.000
_cell.length_c   1.000
_cell.angle_alpha   90.00
_cell.angle_beta   90.00
_cell.angle_gamma   90.00
#
_symmetry.space_group_name_H-M   'P 1'
#
loop_
_entity.id
_entity.type
_entity.pdbx_description
1 polymer ?
#
loop_
_entity_poly.entity_id
_entity_poly.type
_entity_poly.pdbx_seq_one_letter_code
_entity_poly.pdbx_strand_id
1 'polypeptide(L)'
;MDQLTATLKKIEKQNYRAYQQIKGQYDFTDFTLFIDHVQGDPYASASRFRATRSWSLTGLEWLRDESPAFQRAARDFIARSFEQFAKQENSVSISLTGQTVLDSTAVLFTEEGIELRFRVNLPAEGRSVLGKKANNILTFHLPKFIRRATLERELDKAALIKHCQVVEDQDALREQLEANNLVAFVANGSILPRIAGNCDLPMKEAVEFKAPESLQVTLHAPNKGHVTGLGIPKGITLIVGGGFHGKSTLLNAIERSIYDHIPGDGREYIVADNKAMKIRAEDGRCVHHLNLSNYINHLPMGKDTADFSTQDASGSTSQAAWLQESIEAGASTLLIDEDTSATNFMIRDERMQALVAKGDEPITPLVDRIGQLRDDLDISTIIVMGGSGDYLDVADTVIQMHDYQAVDVTEKAKEVIAQHPTQRHNESEERLQTFPPRALNRVALMNILTDGKFRVNAKGKESLRFGKEFTDLSALEQIESADEVNTIGWLWFQIAQLPGWCNHPAKEIEEMLSGEWHAALPKQGDLAKPRTLDVMAALNRMRKSQFKSSC
;
A
#
# COMPACT_ATOMS: atom_id res chain seq x y z
N MET A 1 -8.38 34.32 18.03
CA MET A 1 -8.15 34.95 16.70
C MET A 1 -7.40 36.30 16.78
N ASP A 2 -7.85 37.27 17.58
CA ASP A 2 -7.29 38.64 17.58
C ASP A 2 -5.81 38.69 17.96
N GLN A 3 -5.37 37.82 18.88
CA GLN A 3 -3.96 37.69 19.24
C GLN A 3 -3.08 37.30 18.04
N LEU A 4 -3.51 36.34 17.22
CA LEU A 4 -2.79 35.95 16.00
C LEU A 4 -2.71 37.12 15.02
N THR A 5 -3.83 37.84 14.84
CA THR A 5 -3.90 39.04 13.99
C THR A 5 -2.91 40.11 14.46
N ALA A 6 -2.84 40.37 15.77
CA ALA A 6 -1.94 41.35 16.34
C ALA A 6 -0.46 40.95 16.13
N THR A 7 -0.11 39.67 16.32
CA THR A 7 1.24 39.16 16.05
C THR A 7 1.60 39.29 14.57
N LEU A 8 0.71 38.89 13.66
CA LEU A 8 0.94 38.97 12.21
C LEU A 8 1.15 40.41 11.73
N LYS A 9 0.43 41.39 12.29
CA LYS A 9 0.65 42.82 12.02
C LYS A 9 2.00 43.31 12.52
N LYS A 10 2.47 42.84 13.69
CA LYS A 10 3.76 43.24 14.27
C LYS A 10 4.95 42.73 13.46
N ILE A 11 4.85 41.54 12.88
CA ILE A 11 5.95 40.92 12.12
C ILE A 11 6.00 41.35 10.65
N GLU A 12 5.08 42.21 10.19
CA GLU A 12 5.07 42.76 8.83
C GLU A 12 6.44 43.32 8.44
N LYS A 13 6.94 42.92 7.25
CA LYS A 13 8.25 43.30 6.69
C LYS A 13 9.48 42.88 7.52
N GLN A 14 9.31 42.18 8.65
CA GLN A 14 10.43 41.58 9.38
C GLN A 14 11.02 40.38 8.60
N ASN A 15 12.17 39.89 9.06
CA ASN A 15 12.78 38.67 8.52
C ASN A 15 11.83 37.47 8.67
N TYR A 16 11.83 36.55 7.70
CA TYR A 16 10.99 35.35 7.66
C TYR A 16 11.01 34.52 8.96
N ARG A 17 12.14 34.50 9.67
CA ARG A 17 12.26 33.85 10.99
C ARG A 17 11.24 34.37 12.01
N ALA A 18 10.71 35.58 11.85
CA ALA A 18 9.68 36.16 12.70
C ALA A 18 8.37 35.33 12.71
N TYR A 19 8.09 34.53 11.67
CA TYR A 19 6.97 33.58 11.72
C TYR A 19 7.09 32.57 12.87
N GLN A 20 8.27 32.31 13.44
CA GLN A 20 8.38 31.44 14.62
C GLN A 20 7.55 31.96 15.82
N GLN A 21 7.22 33.27 15.84
CA GLN A 21 6.37 33.88 16.88
C GLN A 21 4.89 33.52 16.76
N ILE A 22 4.45 32.98 15.61
CA ILE A 22 3.06 32.51 15.44
C ILE A 22 2.90 31.03 15.79
N LYS A 23 3.96 30.34 16.21
CA LYS A 23 3.85 28.96 16.69
C LYS A 23 3.01 28.93 17.96
N GLY A 24 2.02 28.05 18.02
CA GLY A 24 1.16 27.90 19.19
C GLY A 24 -0.26 27.49 18.87
N GLN A 25 -1.13 27.64 19.87
CA GLN A 25 -2.55 27.33 19.82
C GLN A 25 -3.36 28.63 19.84
N TYR A 26 -4.40 28.70 19.02
CA TYR A 26 -5.28 29.85 18.92
C TYR A 26 -6.74 29.40 18.91
N ASP A 27 -7.51 29.90 19.86
CA ASP A 27 -8.95 29.68 19.91
C ASP A 27 -9.66 30.64 18.92
N PHE A 28 -10.50 30.07 18.04
CA PHE A 28 -11.34 30.76 17.07
C PHE A 28 -12.83 30.66 17.41
N THR A 29 -13.16 30.25 18.64
CA THR A 29 -14.51 30.03 19.18
C THR A 29 -15.17 28.76 18.66
N ASP A 30 -15.18 28.54 17.36
CA ASP A 30 -15.85 27.38 16.74
C ASP A 30 -14.89 26.27 16.26
N PHE A 31 -13.59 26.53 16.39
CA PHE A 31 -12.50 25.57 16.25
C PHE A 31 -11.27 26.07 17.00
N THR A 32 -10.34 25.17 17.29
CA THR A 32 -9.00 25.53 17.78
C THR A 32 -7.98 25.32 16.67
N LEU A 33 -7.20 26.36 16.36
CA LEU A 33 -6.11 26.29 15.39
C LEU A 33 -4.79 26.00 16.10
N PHE A 34 -4.02 25.07 15.57
CA PHE A 34 -2.67 24.74 16.01
C PHE A 34 -1.68 25.03 14.89
N ILE A 35 -0.60 25.72 15.21
CA ILE A 35 0.54 25.97 14.33
C ILE A 35 1.73 25.23 14.93
N ASP A 36 1.94 23.98 14.51
CA ASP A 36 2.88 23.07 15.15
C ASP A 36 4.32 23.28 14.68
N HIS A 37 4.48 23.51 13.38
CA HIS A 37 5.76 23.72 12.74
C HIS A 37 5.69 24.88 11.75
N VAL A 38 6.58 25.84 11.93
CA VAL A 38 6.77 26.96 11.02
C VAL A 38 8.00 26.70 10.16
N GLN A 39 7.80 26.72 8.84
CA GLN A 39 8.86 26.50 7.86
C GLN A 39 9.99 27.52 8.02
N GLY A 40 11.24 27.10 7.86
CA GLY A 40 12.41 27.95 8.06
C GLY A 40 12.66 28.96 6.93
N ASP A 41 12.11 28.70 5.74
CA ASP A 41 12.28 29.49 4.53
C ASP A 41 11.03 29.38 3.63
N PRO A 42 10.70 30.38 2.78
CA PRO A 42 9.56 30.33 1.88
C PRO A 42 9.58 29.17 0.87
N TYR A 43 10.76 28.67 0.51
CA TYR A 43 10.94 27.57 -0.45
C TYR A 43 11.08 26.19 0.21
N ALA A 44 11.12 26.15 1.54
CA ALA A 44 11.09 24.89 2.29
C ALA A 44 9.69 24.27 2.28
N SER A 45 9.57 23.01 2.70
CA SER A 45 8.27 22.38 2.92
C SER A 45 7.37 23.25 3.78
N ALA A 46 6.12 23.42 3.35
CA ALA A 46 5.16 24.33 3.96
C ALA A 46 4.93 24.02 5.45
N SER A 47 4.58 25.06 6.21
CA SER A 47 4.31 25.01 7.64
C SER A 47 3.16 24.06 7.96
N ARG A 48 3.21 23.37 9.09
CA ARG A 48 2.22 22.35 9.50
C ARG A 48 1.20 22.95 10.44
N PHE A 49 -0.06 22.75 10.10
CA PHE A 49 -1.21 23.26 10.82
C PHE A 49 -2.16 22.13 11.17
N ARG A 50 -2.88 22.29 12.28
CA ARG A 50 -4.03 21.46 12.61
C ARG A 50 -5.20 22.33 13.03
N ALA A 51 -6.40 21.83 12.85
CA ALA A 51 -7.62 22.43 13.38
C ALA A 51 -8.49 21.37 14.03
N THR A 52 -8.97 21.60 15.25
CA THR A 52 -9.92 20.70 15.92
C THR A 52 -11.28 21.36 16.07
N ARG A 53 -12.35 20.59 15.84
CA ARG A 53 -13.74 21.04 15.99
C ARG A 53 -14.56 20.01 16.74
N SER A 54 -15.25 20.45 17.79
CA SER A 54 -16.16 19.57 18.55
C SER A 54 -17.34 19.10 17.70
N TRP A 55 -17.75 17.84 17.88
CA TRP A 55 -18.93 17.24 17.22
C TRP A 55 -20.20 18.10 17.33
N SER A 56 -20.41 18.72 18.50
CA SER A 56 -21.56 19.59 18.77
C SER A 56 -21.73 20.76 17.78
N LEU A 57 -20.66 21.16 17.09
CA LEU A 57 -20.63 22.27 16.14
C LEU A 57 -20.64 21.83 14.67
N THR A 58 -20.64 20.53 14.39
CA THR A 58 -20.50 19.99 13.03
C THR A 58 -21.80 19.47 12.45
N GLY A 59 -22.74 19.00 13.28
CA GLY A 59 -23.92 18.25 12.80
C GLY A 59 -23.56 16.87 12.22
N LEU A 60 -22.33 16.41 12.44
CA LEU A 60 -21.80 15.15 11.90
C LEU A 60 -21.57 14.11 13.00
N GLU A 61 -22.13 14.32 14.21
CA GLU A 61 -21.94 13.42 15.36
C GLU A 61 -22.43 11.99 15.10
N TRP A 62 -23.46 11.84 14.25
CA TRP A 62 -24.00 10.55 13.84
C TRP A 62 -22.96 9.64 13.16
N LEU A 63 -21.89 10.20 12.59
CA LEU A 63 -20.81 9.40 11.98
C LEU A 63 -20.10 8.49 13.01
N ARG A 64 -20.13 8.82 14.31
CA ARG A 64 -19.48 8.02 15.35
C ARG A 64 -20.14 6.66 15.57
N ASP A 65 -21.43 6.56 15.25
CA ASP A 65 -22.22 5.35 15.43
C ASP A 65 -22.15 4.42 14.21
N GLU A 66 -21.52 4.88 13.12
CA GLU A 66 -21.34 4.11 11.88
C GLU A 66 -20.12 3.20 11.95
N SER A 67 -20.01 2.25 11.01
CA SER A 67 -18.89 1.31 10.95
C SER A 67 -17.53 2.02 10.76
N PRO A 68 -16.40 1.41 11.20
CA PRO A 68 -15.07 1.99 10.99
C PRO A 68 -14.74 2.30 9.52
N ALA A 69 -15.23 1.48 8.58
CA ALA A 69 -15.06 1.71 7.14
C ALA A 69 -15.85 2.95 6.66
N PHE A 70 -17.10 3.10 7.12
CA PHE A 70 -17.91 4.28 6.86
C PHE A 70 -17.25 5.55 7.40
N GLN A 71 -16.69 5.49 8.61
CA GLN A 71 -15.95 6.60 9.23
C GLN A 71 -14.67 6.94 8.46
N ARG A 72 -13.89 5.93 8.03
CA ARG A 72 -12.70 6.10 7.18
C ARG A 72 -13.05 6.85 5.90
N ALA A 73 -14.15 6.47 5.25
CA ALA A 73 -14.64 7.12 4.04
C ALA A 73 -15.13 8.55 4.28
N ALA A 74 -15.82 8.81 5.39
CA ALA A 74 -16.25 10.17 5.74
C ALA A 74 -15.04 11.10 5.95
N ARG A 75 -13.97 10.60 6.59
CA ARG A 75 -12.71 11.33 6.77
C ARG A 75 -12.05 11.68 5.44
N ASP A 76 -12.01 10.74 4.49
CA ASP A 76 -11.51 10.99 3.14
C ASP A 76 -12.36 12.01 2.38
N PHE A 77 -13.69 11.90 2.42
CA PHE A 77 -14.61 12.87 1.81
C PHE A 77 -14.43 14.28 2.38
N ILE A 78 -14.24 14.41 3.69
CA ILE A 78 -13.94 15.68 4.36
C ILE A 78 -12.62 16.27 3.85
N ALA A 79 -11.57 15.44 3.70
CA ALA A 79 -10.28 15.88 3.17
C ALA A 79 -10.42 16.41 1.73
N ARG A 80 -11.13 15.68 0.87
CA ARG A 80 -11.40 16.08 -0.52
C ARG A 80 -12.25 17.35 -0.59
N SER A 81 -13.24 17.48 0.28
CA SER A 81 -14.07 18.69 0.38
C SER A 81 -13.24 19.90 0.82
N PHE A 82 -12.34 19.72 1.80
CA PHE A 82 -11.42 20.76 2.22
C PHE A 82 -10.51 21.21 1.07
N GLU A 83 -9.91 20.28 0.33
CA GLU A 83 -9.11 20.59 -0.86
C GLU A 83 -9.92 21.37 -1.89
N GLN A 84 -11.12 20.89 -2.22
CA GLN A 84 -12.00 21.53 -3.19
C GLN A 84 -12.35 22.97 -2.80
N PHE A 85 -12.61 23.23 -1.51
CA PHE A 85 -12.88 24.58 -1.02
C PHE A 85 -11.62 25.46 -1.00
N ALA A 86 -10.45 24.86 -0.76
CA ALA A 86 -9.16 25.54 -0.72
C ALA A 86 -8.54 25.78 -2.11
N LYS A 87 -9.10 25.26 -3.21
CA LYS A 87 -8.58 25.42 -4.59
C LYS A 87 -8.28 26.85 -5.02
N GLN A 88 -8.96 27.84 -4.46
CA GLN A 88 -8.75 29.26 -4.77
C GLN A 88 -7.55 29.87 -4.00
N GLU A 89 -7.01 29.14 -3.03
CA GLU A 89 -5.93 29.57 -2.13
C GLU A 89 -4.82 28.52 -2.12
N ASN A 90 -3.99 28.52 -3.16
CA ASN A 90 -2.89 27.56 -3.38
C ASN A 90 -1.83 27.54 -2.27
N SER A 91 -1.86 28.49 -1.32
CA SER A 91 -0.99 28.46 -0.15
C SER A 91 -1.42 27.42 0.87
N VAL A 92 -2.67 26.93 0.83
CA VAL A 92 -3.19 25.90 1.73
C VAL A 92 -3.26 24.58 0.98
N SER A 93 -2.76 23.51 1.58
CA SER A 93 -2.85 22.16 1.01
C SER A 93 -3.10 21.12 2.09
N ILE A 94 -3.94 20.14 1.78
CA ILE A 94 -4.19 18.96 2.60
C ILE A 94 -3.73 17.73 1.80
N SER A 95 -3.27 16.68 2.49
CA SER A 95 -2.84 15.46 1.79
C SER A 95 -4.06 14.68 1.29
N LEU A 96 -4.00 14.19 0.05
CA LEU A 96 -5.03 13.35 -0.58
C LEU A 96 -4.36 12.09 -1.15
N THR A 97 -5.12 11.01 -1.27
CA THR A 97 -4.63 9.68 -1.67
C THR A 97 -5.09 9.29 -3.07
N GLY A 98 -5.26 10.26 -3.97
CA GLY A 98 -5.60 9.98 -5.37
C GLY A 98 -6.94 9.26 -5.51
N GLN A 99 -6.92 8.08 -6.15
CA GLN A 99 -8.11 7.27 -6.40
C GLN A 99 -8.48 6.32 -5.25
N THR A 100 -7.63 6.20 -4.22
CA THR A 100 -7.88 5.32 -3.07
C THR A 100 -8.38 6.08 -1.85
N VAL A 101 -9.00 5.33 -0.95
CA VAL A 101 -9.47 5.79 0.37
C VAL A 101 -8.62 5.09 1.43
N LEU A 102 -7.60 5.79 1.94
CA LEU A 102 -6.70 5.27 2.98
C LEU A 102 -7.10 5.77 4.36
N ASP A 103 -6.72 5.03 5.41
CA ASP A 103 -6.75 5.52 6.78
C ASP A 103 -5.64 6.58 6.97
N SER A 104 -5.96 7.84 6.66
CA SER A 104 -5.04 8.98 6.62
C SER A 104 -5.16 9.89 7.84
N THR A 105 -4.05 10.47 8.29
CA THR A 105 -4.04 11.48 9.35
C THR A 105 -4.43 12.88 8.88
N ALA A 106 -4.67 13.09 7.58
CA ALA A 106 -5.16 14.37 7.06
C ALA A 106 -6.48 14.78 7.75
N VAL A 107 -7.34 13.81 8.06
CA VAL A 107 -8.56 13.98 8.84
C VAL A 107 -8.67 12.83 9.83
N LEU A 108 -8.83 13.15 11.12
CA LEU A 108 -9.03 12.19 12.20
C LEU A 108 -10.34 12.47 12.91
N PHE A 109 -11.00 11.40 13.34
CA PHE A 109 -12.11 11.47 14.28
C PHE A 109 -11.59 11.06 15.66
N THR A 110 -12.00 11.81 16.68
CA THR A 110 -11.75 11.50 18.09
C THR A 110 -13.08 11.51 18.84
N GLU A 111 -13.07 11.12 20.11
CA GLU A 111 -14.24 11.23 20.98
C GLU A 111 -14.76 12.67 21.07
N GLU A 112 -13.86 13.66 21.04
CA GLU A 112 -14.21 15.07 21.17
C GLU A 112 -14.70 15.71 19.87
N GLY A 113 -14.18 15.28 18.71
CA GLY A 113 -14.47 15.95 17.45
C GLY A 113 -13.69 15.49 16.22
N ILE A 114 -13.64 16.39 15.24
CA ILE A 114 -12.91 16.23 13.99
C ILE A 114 -11.59 17.02 14.09
N GLU A 115 -10.47 16.37 13.80
CA GLU A 115 -9.16 17.00 13.64
C GLU A 115 -8.77 17.01 12.15
N LEU A 116 -8.54 18.20 11.60
CA LEU A 116 -7.95 18.41 10.28
C LEU A 116 -6.44 18.66 10.43
N ARG A 117 -5.62 18.05 9.58
CA ARG A 117 -4.18 18.29 9.51
C ARG A 117 -3.79 18.66 8.08
N PHE A 118 -3.18 19.82 7.92
CA PHE A 118 -2.87 20.39 6.60
C PHE A 118 -1.63 21.27 6.67
N ARG A 119 -1.23 21.81 5.52
CA ARG A 119 -0.08 22.69 5.37
C ARG A 119 -0.50 24.07 4.89
N VAL A 120 0.26 25.07 5.31
CA VAL A 120 0.11 26.45 4.84
C VAL A 120 1.48 27.01 4.48
N ASN A 121 1.66 27.40 3.22
CA ASN A 121 2.86 28.06 2.73
C ASN A 121 2.79 29.55 3.11
N LEU A 122 3.56 29.94 4.13
CA LEU A 122 3.49 31.30 4.67
C LEU A 122 4.11 32.33 3.70
N PRO A 123 3.41 33.41 3.37
CA PRO A 123 3.82 34.31 2.29
C PRO A 123 4.98 35.22 2.69
N ALA A 124 5.84 35.53 1.72
CA ALA A 124 6.94 36.48 1.86
C ALA A 124 7.24 37.20 0.54
N GLU A 125 7.88 38.37 0.65
CA GLU A 125 8.56 39.06 -0.45
C GLU A 125 10.07 38.84 -0.28
N GLY A 126 10.63 37.90 -1.04
CA GLY A 126 11.97 37.39 -0.78
C GLY A 126 12.04 36.73 0.61
N ARG A 127 12.70 37.38 1.57
CA ARG A 127 12.79 36.94 2.98
C ARG A 127 12.03 37.84 3.94
N SER A 128 11.28 38.82 3.45
CA SER A 128 10.48 39.72 4.27
C SER A 128 9.06 39.19 4.40
N VAL A 129 8.57 39.10 5.64
CA VAL A 129 7.23 38.59 5.97
C VAL A 129 6.14 39.48 5.37
N LEU A 130 5.19 38.88 4.65
CA LEU A 130 3.95 39.53 4.22
C LEU A 130 2.83 39.25 5.23
N GLY A 131 2.93 39.87 6.40
CA GLY A 131 2.02 39.69 7.54
C GLY A 131 0.56 39.98 7.20
N LYS A 132 0.27 41.01 6.39
CA LYS A 132 -1.09 41.30 5.90
C LYS A 132 -1.67 40.15 5.06
N LYS A 133 -0.86 39.56 4.17
CA LYS A 133 -1.29 38.42 3.32
C LYS A 133 -1.46 37.16 4.16
N ALA A 134 -0.53 36.87 5.07
CA ALA A 134 -0.65 35.78 6.03
C ALA A 134 -1.89 35.92 6.90
N ASN A 135 -2.20 37.13 7.36
CA ASN A 135 -3.42 37.40 8.12
C ASN A 135 -4.67 37.10 7.31
N ASN A 136 -4.72 37.51 6.03
CA ASN A 136 -5.85 37.19 5.16
C ASN A 136 -6.02 35.67 4.98
N ILE A 137 -4.93 34.95 4.74
CA ILE A 137 -4.97 33.48 4.61
C ILE A 137 -5.48 32.85 5.91
N LEU A 138 -4.83 33.13 7.05
CA LEU A 138 -5.07 32.42 8.31
C LEU A 138 -6.33 32.84 9.05
N THR A 139 -6.83 34.07 8.85
CA THR A 139 -7.96 34.61 9.63
C THR A 139 -9.22 34.88 8.81
N PHE A 140 -9.14 34.82 7.47
CA PHE A 140 -10.30 35.04 6.60
C PHE A 140 -10.61 33.86 5.68
N HIS A 141 -9.62 33.34 4.94
CA HIS A 141 -9.84 32.21 4.02
C HIS A 141 -9.87 30.87 4.75
N LEU A 142 -8.79 30.54 5.48
CA LEU A 142 -8.63 29.26 6.15
C LEU A 142 -9.79 28.90 7.11
N PRO A 143 -10.29 29.83 7.96
CA PRO A 143 -11.43 29.53 8.82
C PRO A 143 -12.69 29.10 8.03
N LYS A 144 -12.90 29.63 6.82
CA LYS A 144 -14.03 29.23 5.97
C LYS A 144 -13.88 27.80 5.46
N PHE A 145 -12.67 27.41 5.02
CA PHE A 145 -12.41 26.06 4.53
C PHE A 145 -12.60 25.02 5.64
N ILE A 146 -12.02 25.29 6.82
CA ILE A 146 -12.18 24.45 8.02
C ILE A 146 -13.67 24.26 8.34
N ARG A 147 -14.44 25.34 8.42
CA ARG A 147 -15.88 25.28 8.74
C ARG A 147 -16.68 24.50 7.71
N ARG A 148 -16.51 24.83 6.42
CA ARG A 148 -17.30 24.22 5.34
C ARG A 148 -17.01 22.74 5.17
N ALA A 149 -15.76 22.32 5.35
CA ALA A 149 -15.38 20.91 5.28
C ALA A 149 -15.92 20.07 6.45
N THR A 150 -16.32 20.71 7.56
CA THR A 150 -16.69 20.01 8.81
C THR A 150 -18.07 20.44 9.33
N LEU A 151 -18.97 20.86 8.43
CA LEU A 151 -20.33 21.25 8.79
C LEU A 151 -21.30 20.58 7.83
N GLU A 152 -22.22 19.77 8.36
CA GLU A 152 -23.11 18.91 7.58
C GLU A 152 -23.83 19.66 6.45
N ARG A 153 -24.43 20.81 6.75
CA ARG A 153 -25.18 21.63 5.77
C ARG A 153 -24.31 22.27 4.67
N GLU A 154 -23.00 22.32 4.85
CA GLU A 154 -22.05 22.87 3.86
C GLU A 154 -21.48 21.79 2.95
N LEU A 155 -21.64 20.51 3.33
CA LEU A 155 -21.27 19.36 2.54
C LEU A 155 -22.45 18.92 1.67
N ASP A 156 -22.15 18.34 0.51
CA ASP A 156 -23.15 17.59 -0.23
C ASP A 156 -23.41 16.27 0.51
N LYS A 157 -24.47 16.25 1.34
CA LYS A 157 -24.82 15.09 2.17
C LYS A 157 -25.10 13.84 1.33
N ALA A 158 -25.71 13.98 0.16
CA ALA A 158 -25.99 12.84 -0.71
C ALA A 158 -24.69 12.24 -1.27
N ALA A 159 -23.76 13.11 -1.69
CA ALA A 159 -22.43 12.66 -2.12
C ALA A 159 -21.60 12.06 -0.98
N LEU A 160 -21.66 12.64 0.23
CA LEU A 160 -21.00 12.11 1.42
C LEU A 160 -21.52 10.70 1.73
N ILE A 161 -22.83 10.52 1.85
CA ILE A 161 -23.43 9.21 2.15
C ILE A 161 -23.03 8.20 1.07
N LYS A 162 -23.17 8.55 -0.22
CA LYS A 162 -22.77 7.65 -1.32
C LYS A 162 -21.29 7.26 -1.23
N HIS A 163 -20.42 8.22 -0.94
CA HIS A 163 -18.99 7.95 -0.78
C HIS A 163 -18.72 6.97 0.36
N CYS A 164 -19.36 7.17 1.51
CA CYS A 164 -19.21 6.29 2.66
C CYS A 164 -19.77 4.89 2.42
N GLN A 165 -20.97 4.79 1.85
CA GLN A 165 -21.63 3.52 1.55
C GLN A 165 -20.81 2.64 0.60
N VAL A 166 -20.19 3.24 -0.41
CA VAL A 166 -19.34 2.50 -1.37
C VAL A 166 -18.09 1.93 -0.71
N VAL A 167 -17.49 2.63 0.25
CA VAL A 167 -16.31 2.14 0.97
C VAL A 167 -16.69 1.11 2.02
N GLU A 168 -17.81 1.29 2.72
CA GLU A 168 -18.36 0.28 3.62
C GLU A 168 -18.73 -1.00 2.87
N ASP A 169 -19.29 -0.87 1.67
CA ASP A 169 -19.56 -2.01 0.79
C ASP A 169 -18.28 -2.75 0.40
N GLN A 170 -17.20 -2.04 0.06
CA GLN A 170 -15.90 -2.66 -0.25
C GLN A 170 -15.33 -3.43 0.95
N ASP A 171 -15.39 -2.85 2.14
CA ASP A 171 -14.94 -3.50 3.37
C ASP A 171 -15.73 -4.78 3.63
N ALA A 172 -17.07 -4.71 3.57
CA ALA A 172 -17.96 -5.85 3.77
C ALA A 172 -17.77 -6.96 2.72
N LEU A 173 -17.56 -6.59 1.44
CA LEU A 173 -17.27 -7.55 0.37
C LEU A 173 -15.94 -8.26 0.61
N ARG A 174 -14.93 -7.53 1.09
CA ARG A 174 -13.61 -8.08 1.38
C ARG A 174 -13.64 -9.06 2.55
N GLU A 175 -14.38 -8.75 3.62
CA GLU A 175 -14.56 -9.65 4.78
C GLU A 175 -15.21 -10.99 4.40
N GLN A 176 -16.00 -11.02 3.32
CA GLN A 176 -16.67 -12.22 2.84
C GLN A 176 -15.75 -13.14 2.01
N LEU A 177 -14.57 -12.69 1.58
CA LEU A 177 -13.70 -13.47 0.68
C LEU A 177 -13.33 -14.83 1.29
N GLU A 178 -12.82 -14.83 2.51
CA GLU A 178 -12.38 -16.04 3.22
C GLU A 178 -13.53 -17.04 3.40
N ALA A 179 -14.70 -16.57 3.86
CA ALA A 179 -15.87 -17.41 4.08
C ALA A 179 -16.43 -18.04 2.79
N ASN A 180 -16.15 -17.44 1.64
CA ASN A 180 -16.52 -17.95 0.32
C ASN A 180 -15.36 -18.66 -0.41
N ASN A 181 -14.25 -18.93 0.29
CA ASN A 181 -13.06 -19.57 -0.26
C ASN A 181 -12.47 -18.81 -1.47
N LEU A 182 -12.46 -17.47 -1.40
CA LEU A 182 -11.97 -16.57 -2.44
C LEU A 182 -10.74 -15.79 -1.96
N VAL A 183 -9.87 -15.43 -2.89
CA VAL A 183 -8.75 -14.49 -2.66
C VAL A 183 -8.93 -13.15 -3.35
N ALA A 184 -9.83 -13.09 -4.34
CA ALA A 184 -10.25 -11.85 -4.97
C ALA A 184 -11.66 -11.97 -5.56
N PHE A 185 -12.32 -10.83 -5.70
CA PHE A 185 -13.61 -10.70 -6.35
C PHE A 185 -13.59 -9.48 -7.28
N VAL A 186 -14.03 -9.66 -8.53
CA VAL A 186 -14.10 -8.61 -9.56
C VAL A 186 -15.56 -8.46 -10.01
N ALA A 187 -16.24 -7.41 -9.55
CA ALA A 187 -17.65 -7.20 -9.91
C ALA A 187 -17.86 -7.03 -11.43
N ASN A 188 -18.97 -7.57 -11.93
CA ASN A 188 -19.43 -7.29 -13.29
C ASN A 188 -19.71 -5.78 -13.46
N GLY A 189 -19.36 -5.22 -14.61
CA GLY A 189 -19.47 -3.79 -14.91
C GLY A 189 -18.25 -2.96 -14.47
N SER A 190 -17.23 -3.58 -13.88
CA SER A 190 -16.00 -2.87 -13.48
C SER A 190 -15.21 -2.37 -14.69
N ILE A 191 -14.54 -1.23 -14.53
CA ILE A 191 -13.62 -0.65 -15.53
C ILE A 191 -12.19 -0.82 -15.01
N LEU A 192 -11.53 -1.87 -15.51
CA LEU A 192 -10.16 -2.22 -15.14
C LEU A 192 -9.10 -1.30 -15.77
N PRO A 193 -9.13 -1.00 -17.10
CA PRO A 193 -8.07 -0.23 -17.73
C PRO A 193 -8.05 1.23 -17.26
N ARG A 194 -6.85 1.78 -17.10
CA ARG A 194 -6.62 3.18 -16.75
C ARG A 194 -6.39 4.01 -18.02
N ILE A 195 -6.51 5.32 -17.94
CA ILE A 195 -6.34 6.23 -19.09
C ILE A 195 -4.97 6.03 -19.77
N ALA A 196 -3.91 5.90 -18.97
CA ALA A 196 -2.54 5.69 -19.44
C ALA A 196 -1.68 5.09 -18.30
N GLY A 197 -0.50 4.57 -18.63
CA GLY A 197 0.41 3.97 -17.62
C GLY A 197 0.90 4.94 -16.54
N ASN A 198 0.77 6.25 -16.74
CA ASN A 198 1.12 7.30 -15.78
C ASN A 198 -0.11 8.01 -15.19
N CYS A 199 -1.32 7.53 -15.46
CA CYS A 199 -2.56 8.16 -15.00
C CYS A 199 -3.51 7.09 -14.46
N ASP A 200 -3.69 7.09 -13.14
CA ASP A 200 -4.52 6.09 -12.45
C ASP A 200 -6.03 6.38 -12.56
N LEU A 201 -6.49 7.29 -13.42
CA LEU A 201 -7.93 7.50 -13.67
C LEU A 201 -8.49 6.39 -14.59
N PRO A 202 -9.79 6.04 -14.50
CA PRO A 202 -10.36 5.01 -15.36
C PRO A 202 -10.41 5.44 -16.82
N MET A 203 -10.14 4.49 -17.72
CA MET A 203 -10.33 4.68 -19.15
C MET A 203 -11.82 4.89 -19.46
N LYS A 204 -12.12 5.91 -20.26
CA LYS A 204 -13.48 6.16 -20.77
C LYS A 204 -13.77 5.23 -21.94
N GLU A 205 -15.03 4.82 -22.09
CA GLU A 205 -15.49 3.96 -23.21
C GLU A 205 -14.75 2.61 -23.28
N ALA A 206 -14.29 2.11 -22.14
CA ALA A 206 -13.64 0.81 -22.03
C ALA A 206 -14.66 -0.34 -22.06
N VAL A 207 -14.17 -1.54 -22.38
CA VAL A 207 -14.95 -2.77 -22.26
C VAL A 207 -15.17 -3.04 -20.76
N GLU A 208 -16.43 -3.05 -20.35
CA GLU A 208 -16.82 -3.42 -18.99
C GLU A 208 -16.47 -4.89 -18.71
N PHE A 209 -15.93 -5.14 -17.51
CA PHE A 209 -15.60 -6.49 -17.10
C PHE A 209 -16.86 -7.35 -16.93
N LYS A 210 -16.80 -8.58 -17.43
CA LYS A 210 -17.84 -9.59 -17.24
C LYS A 210 -17.21 -10.93 -16.90
N ALA A 211 -17.68 -11.54 -15.83
CA ALA A 211 -17.26 -12.86 -15.39
C ALA A 211 -17.81 -13.97 -16.30
N PRO A 212 -17.05 -15.06 -16.51
CA PRO A 212 -17.60 -16.29 -17.08
C PRO A 212 -18.55 -16.96 -16.08
N GLU A 213 -19.64 -17.55 -16.56
CA GLU A 213 -20.70 -18.13 -15.72
C GLU A 213 -20.16 -19.20 -14.74
N SER A 214 -19.14 -19.96 -15.14
CA SER A 214 -18.54 -21.03 -14.33
C SER A 214 -17.76 -20.54 -13.10
N LEU A 215 -17.26 -19.30 -13.12
CA LEU A 215 -16.53 -18.67 -12.01
C LEU A 215 -17.31 -17.50 -11.41
N GLN A 216 -18.60 -17.38 -11.75
CA GLN A 216 -19.43 -16.30 -11.29
C GLN A 216 -19.91 -16.56 -9.86
N VAL A 217 -19.67 -15.61 -8.97
CA VAL A 217 -20.16 -15.63 -7.59
C VAL A 217 -20.98 -14.37 -7.31
N THR A 218 -21.82 -14.42 -6.29
CA THR A 218 -22.59 -13.25 -5.83
C THR A 218 -22.33 -13.03 -4.35
N LEU A 219 -21.77 -11.88 -4.03
CA LEU A 219 -21.56 -11.42 -2.66
C LEU A 219 -22.63 -10.40 -2.28
N HIS A 220 -22.74 -10.06 -1.00
CA HIS A 220 -23.75 -9.12 -0.51
C HIS A 220 -23.10 -7.92 0.18
N ALA A 221 -23.31 -6.73 -0.35
CA ALA A 221 -22.90 -5.49 0.29
C ALA A 221 -24.06 -4.86 1.08
N PRO A 222 -23.83 -4.25 2.26
CA PRO A 222 -24.90 -3.70 3.10
C PRO A 222 -25.71 -2.59 2.42
N ASN A 223 -25.11 -1.80 1.52
CA ASN A 223 -25.77 -0.67 0.87
C ASN A 223 -26.19 -0.96 -0.57
N LYS A 224 -25.30 -1.51 -1.40
CA LYS A 224 -25.61 -1.88 -2.80
C LYS A 224 -26.45 -3.15 -2.92
N GLY A 225 -26.48 -4.00 -1.90
CA GLY A 225 -27.14 -5.31 -1.93
C GLY A 225 -26.30 -6.35 -2.67
N HIS A 226 -26.93 -7.20 -3.47
CA HIS A 226 -26.23 -8.27 -4.19
C HIS A 226 -25.32 -7.73 -5.29
N VAL A 227 -24.06 -8.15 -5.27
CA VAL A 227 -23.06 -7.81 -6.29
C VAL A 227 -22.53 -9.10 -6.89
N THR A 228 -22.75 -9.28 -8.19
CA THR A 228 -22.33 -10.45 -8.95
C THR A 228 -21.07 -10.14 -9.76
N GLY A 229 -20.14 -11.08 -9.80
CA GLY A 229 -18.83 -10.89 -10.45
C GLY A 229 -18.01 -12.16 -10.52
N LEU A 230 -16.76 -12.03 -10.94
CA LEU A 230 -15.79 -13.12 -10.97
C LEU A 230 -15.29 -13.36 -9.54
N GLY A 231 -15.47 -14.58 -9.03
CA GLY A 231 -14.81 -15.04 -7.82
C GLY A 231 -13.53 -15.77 -8.19
N ILE A 232 -12.39 -15.31 -7.68
CA ILE A 232 -11.12 -16.02 -7.82
C ILE A 232 -10.92 -16.88 -6.57
N PRO A 233 -11.02 -18.22 -6.67
CA PRO A 233 -10.95 -19.09 -5.52
C PRO A 233 -9.54 -19.15 -4.93
N LYS A 234 -9.44 -19.62 -3.67
CA LYS A 234 -8.16 -20.06 -3.10
C LYS A 234 -7.51 -21.12 -3.98
N GLY A 235 -6.17 -21.15 -3.98
CA GLY A 235 -5.36 -22.05 -4.80
C GLY A 235 -4.50 -21.31 -5.81
N ILE A 236 -4.18 -21.99 -6.91
CA ILE A 236 -3.34 -21.49 -7.99
C ILE A 236 -4.23 -21.10 -9.17
N THR A 237 -4.32 -19.79 -9.43
CA THR A 237 -5.06 -19.24 -10.58
C THR A 237 -4.09 -18.70 -11.63
N LEU A 238 -4.25 -19.13 -12.87
CA LEU A 238 -3.50 -18.60 -14.01
C LEU A 238 -4.37 -17.65 -14.82
N ILE A 239 -3.80 -16.51 -15.20
CA ILE A 239 -4.39 -15.55 -16.14
C ILE A 239 -3.58 -15.65 -17.43
N VAL A 240 -4.16 -16.29 -18.45
CA VAL A 240 -3.52 -16.60 -19.73
C VAL A 240 -4.13 -15.81 -20.89
N GLY A 241 -3.53 -15.89 -22.08
CA GLY A 241 -4.02 -15.21 -23.28
C GLY A 241 -2.91 -14.52 -24.08
N GLY A 242 -3.24 -14.06 -25.28
CA GLY A 242 -2.28 -13.36 -26.15
C GLY A 242 -1.77 -12.04 -25.55
N GLY A 243 -0.75 -11.46 -26.18
CA GLY A 243 -0.32 -10.09 -25.87
C GLY A 243 -1.46 -9.08 -26.07
N PHE A 244 -1.51 -8.04 -25.24
CA PHE A 244 -2.48 -6.94 -25.35
C PHE A 244 -3.98 -7.25 -25.12
N HIS A 245 -4.34 -8.46 -24.69
CA HIS A 245 -5.74 -8.82 -24.41
C HIS A 245 -6.22 -8.50 -22.96
N GLY A 246 -5.39 -7.86 -22.12
CA GLY A 246 -5.80 -7.37 -20.79
C GLY A 246 -5.38 -8.21 -19.58
N LYS A 247 -4.41 -9.14 -19.73
CA LYS A 247 -3.91 -9.98 -18.61
C LYS A 247 -3.37 -9.16 -17.43
N SER A 248 -2.33 -8.35 -17.67
CA SER A 248 -1.76 -7.49 -16.64
C SER A 248 -2.74 -6.42 -16.18
N THR A 249 -3.70 -6.00 -17.02
CA THR A 249 -4.76 -5.08 -16.59
C THR A 249 -5.66 -5.68 -15.51
N LEU A 250 -6.02 -6.97 -15.65
CA LEU A 250 -6.76 -7.69 -14.62
C LEU A 250 -5.92 -7.86 -13.34
N LEU A 251 -4.67 -8.31 -13.47
CA LEU A 251 -3.78 -8.48 -12.32
C LEU A 251 -3.53 -7.15 -11.58
N ASN A 252 -3.31 -6.06 -12.32
CA ASN A 252 -3.10 -4.72 -11.76
C ASN A 252 -4.37 -4.18 -11.08
N ALA A 253 -5.57 -4.57 -11.52
CA ALA A 253 -6.78 -4.23 -10.78
C ALA A 253 -6.83 -5.00 -9.44
N ILE A 254 -6.50 -6.29 -9.46
CA ILE A 254 -6.47 -7.14 -8.25
C ILE A 254 -5.40 -6.64 -7.26
N GLU A 255 -4.17 -6.35 -7.72
CA GLU A 255 -3.07 -5.92 -6.84
C GLU A 255 -3.40 -4.63 -6.07
N ARG A 256 -4.19 -3.73 -6.68
CA ARG A 256 -4.61 -2.44 -6.11
C ARG A 256 -5.83 -2.57 -5.21
N SER A 257 -6.61 -3.63 -5.38
CA SER A 257 -7.86 -3.88 -4.64
C SER A 257 -7.67 -4.39 -3.21
N ILE A 258 -6.42 -4.42 -2.77
CA ILE A 258 -6.03 -4.39 -1.34
C ILE A 258 -6.44 -3.07 -0.68
N TYR A 259 -6.66 -2.01 -1.47
CA TYR A 259 -7.19 -0.73 -1.03
C TYR A 259 -8.62 -0.54 -1.52
N ASP A 260 -9.37 0.29 -0.79
CA ASP A 260 -10.65 0.78 -1.27
C ASP A 260 -10.45 1.94 -2.25
N HIS A 261 -11.31 2.02 -3.25
CA HIS A 261 -11.31 3.06 -4.26
C HIS A 261 -12.54 3.96 -4.14
N ILE A 262 -12.39 5.20 -4.61
CA ILE A 262 -13.47 6.17 -4.62
C ILE A 262 -14.61 5.75 -5.57
N PRO A 263 -15.87 6.18 -5.32
CA PRO A 263 -16.97 5.91 -6.26
C PRO A 263 -16.68 6.43 -7.67
N GLY A 264 -16.94 5.62 -8.69
CA GLY A 264 -16.70 5.95 -10.10
C GLY A 264 -15.26 5.73 -10.57
N ASP A 265 -14.40 5.13 -9.74
CA ASP A 265 -13.05 4.73 -10.12
C ASP A 265 -13.01 3.59 -11.14
N GLY A 266 -14.07 2.80 -11.24
CA GLY A 266 -14.16 1.58 -12.02
C GLY A 266 -13.72 0.32 -11.26
N ARG A 267 -12.95 0.48 -10.16
CA ARG A 267 -12.44 -0.61 -9.32
C ARG A 267 -13.10 -0.65 -7.93
N GLU A 268 -14.04 0.24 -7.62
CA GLU A 268 -14.65 0.36 -6.29
C GLU A 268 -15.55 -0.82 -5.87
N TYR A 269 -15.69 -1.85 -6.70
CA TYR A 269 -16.32 -3.12 -6.34
C TYR A 269 -15.43 -4.31 -6.69
N ILE A 270 -14.12 -4.07 -6.72
CA ILE A 270 -13.09 -5.10 -6.79
C ILE A 270 -12.43 -5.15 -5.43
N VAL A 271 -12.33 -6.34 -4.85
CA VAL A 271 -11.69 -6.57 -3.56
C VAL A 271 -10.72 -7.73 -3.67
N ALA A 272 -9.59 -7.63 -3.00
CA ALA A 272 -8.60 -8.70 -2.90
C ALA A 272 -8.23 -8.92 -1.43
N ASP A 273 -7.65 -10.09 -1.15
CA ASP A 273 -7.01 -10.39 0.12
C ASP A 273 -6.04 -9.25 0.52
N ASN A 274 -6.26 -8.65 1.69
CA ASN A 274 -5.44 -7.55 2.20
C ASN A 274 -3.96 -7.96 2.39
N LYS A 275 -3.71 -9.26 2.54
CA LYS A 275 -2.38 -9.85 2.67
C LYS A 275 -1.81 -10.32 1.32
N ALA A 276 -2.40 -9.91 0.20
CA ALA A 276 -1.85 -10.16 -1.12
C ALA A 276 -0.58 -9.33 -1.37
N MET A 277 0.51 -10.00 -1.73
CA MET A 277 1.79 -9.37 -2.08
C MET A 277 2.15 -9.66 -3.53
N LYS A 278 2.40 -8.61 -4.31
CA LYS A 278 2.98 -8.77 -5.65
C LYS A 278 4.50 -8.88 -5.56
N ILE A 279 5.04 -9.97 -6.10
CA ILE A 279 6.49 -10.21 -6.15
C ILE A 279 6.98 -10.13 -7.60
N ARG A 280 8.21 -9.65 -7.78
CA ARG A 280 8.88 -9.51 -9.08
C ARG A 280 10.39 -9.60 -8.91
N ALA A 281 11.12 -9.69 -10.01
CA ALA A 281 12.58 -9.62 -9.97
C ALA A 281 13.05 -8.19 -9.62
N GLU A 282 14.09 -8.08 -8.79
CA GLU A 282 14.64 -6.81 -8.33
C GLU A 282 16.18 -6.90 -8.23
N ASP A 283 16.84 -6.72 -9.38
CA ASP A 283 18.30 -6.72 -9.47
C ASP A 283 18.93 -5.62 -8.59
N GLY A 284 19.97 -5.98 -7.83
CA GLY A 284 20.76 -5.03 -7.04
C GLY A 284 20.25 -4.73 -5.62
N ARG A 285 19.11 -5.30 -5.21
CA ARG A 285 18.62 -5.15 -3.83
C ARG A 285 19.50 -5.91 -2.83
N CYS A 286 19.47 -5.48 -1.57
CA CYS A 286 20.07 -6.23 -0.48
C CYS A 286 19.12 -7.32 0.04
N VAL A 287 19.71 -8.34 0.67
CA VAL A 287 19.04 -9.42 1.42
C VAL A 287 19.83 -9.67 2.70
N HIS A 288 19.13 -9.90 3.81
CA HIS A 288 19.72 -9.99 5.14
C HIS A 288 19.36 -11.30 5.83
N HIS A 289 20.36 -12.18 6.04
CA HIS A 289 20.28 -13.38 6.87
C HIS A 289 19.00 -14.20 6.64
N LEU A 290 18.68 -14.46 5.37
CA LEU A 290 17.43 -15.08 4.95
C LEU A 290 17.65 -16.52 4.51
N ASN A 291 16.82 -17.43 5.00
CA ASN A 291 16.87 -18.82 4.59
C ASN A 291 16.17 -19.00 3.24
N LEU A 292 16.94 -19.33 2.20
CA LEU A 292 16.48 -19.58 0.84
C LEU A 292 16.58 -21.06 0.45
N SER A 293 16.84 -21.98 1.38
CA SER A 293 17.07 -23.41 1.09
C SER A 293 15.90 -24.09 0.37
N ASN A 294 14.68 -23.54 0.47
CA ASN A 294 13.54 -24.02 -0.30
C ASN A 294 13.69 -23.79 -1.81
N TYR A 295 14.45 -22.77 -2.24
CA TYR A 295 14.51 -22.32 -3.63
C TYR A 295 15.92 -22.30 -4.21
N ILE A 296 16.94 -22.18 -3.36
CA ILE A 296 18.35 -22.08 -3.75
C ILE A 296 19.14 -23.09 -2.93
N ASN A 297 19.72 -24.10 -3.58
CA ASN A 297 20.40 -25.20 -2.91
C ASN A 297 21.93 -25.01 -2.86
N HIS A 298 22.53 -24.49 -3.92
CA HIS A 298 24.00 -24.42 -4.05
C HIS A 298 24.48 -23.08 -4.61
N LEU A 299 25.06 -22.20 -3.78
CA LEU A 299 25.61 -20.95 -4.31
C LEU A 299 27.07 -21.07 -4.71
N PRO A 300 27.51 -20.38 -5.77
CA PRO A 300 28.93 -20.22 -6.06
C PRO A 300 29.68 -19.70 -4.83
N MET A 301 30.92 -20.16 -4.65
CA MET A 301 31.78 -19.82 -3.50
C MET A 301 31.36 -20.44 -2.15
N GLY A 302 30.44 -21.42 -2.15
CA GLY A 302 30.05 -22.14 -0.94
C GLY A 302 29.32 -21.28 0.09
N LYS A 303 28.57 -20.27 -0.38
CA LYS A 303 27.73 -19.45 0.50
C LYS A 303 26.59 -20.27 1.07
N ASP A 304 26.30 -20.08 2.34
CA ASP A 304 25.19 -20.72 3.02
C ASP A 304 23.85 -20.17 2.50
N THR A 305 23.00 -21.07 1.99
CA THR A 305 21.66 -20.73 1.51
C THR A 305 20.65 -20.65 2.65
N ALA A 306 20.95 -21.21 3.83
CA ALA A 306 20.12 -21.10 5.02
C ALA A 306 20.31 -19.78 5.78
N ASP A 307 21.39 -19.05 5.52
CA ASP A 307 21.70 -17.73 6.08
C ASP A 307 22.15 -16.74 4.99
N PHE A 308 21.39 -16.68 3.90
CA PHE A 308 21.79 -15.91 2.73
C PHE A 308 21.78 -14.40 3.00
N SER A 309 22.91 -13.76 2.67
CA SER A 309 23.08 -12.30 2.75
C SER A 309 23.82 -11.75 1.54
N THR A 310 23.34 -10.62 1.00
CA THR A 310 24.01 -9.90 -0.08
C THR A 310 23.63 -8.42 -0.08
N GLN A 311 24.47 -7.59 -0.69
CA GLN A 311 24.15 -6.20 -1.03
C GLN A 311 23.78 -6.00 -2.51
N ASP A 312 23.89 -7.06 -3.30
CA ASP A 312 23.70 -7.05 -4.74
C ASP A 312 23.13 -8.42 -5.16
N ALA A 313 21.81 -8.56 -5.09
CA ALA A 313 21.10 -9.78 -5.46
C ALA A 313 20.83 -9.82 -6.96
N SER A 314 20.90 -11.01 -7.56
CA SER A 314 20.43 -11.24 -8.94
C SER A 314 18.90 -11.36 -9.00
N GLY A 315 18.32 -11.34 -10.21
CA GLY A 315 16.87 -11.34 -10.42
C GLY A 315 16.15 -12.54 -9.80
N SER A 316 16.67 -13.75 -10.01
CA SER A 316 16.09 -14.95 -9.39
C SER A 316 16.28 -14.98 -7.86
N THR A 317 17.45 -14.57 -7.38
CA THR A 317 17.75 -14.55 -5.94
C THR A 317 16.89 -13.51 -5.22
N SER A 318 16.70 -12.34 -5.81
CA SER A 318 15.86 -11.27 -5.26
C SER A 318 14.39 -11.67 -5.24
N GLN A 319 13.88 -12.33 -6.28
CA GLN A 319 12.50 -12.82 -6.32
C GLN A 319 12.27 -13.99 -5.35
N ALA A 320 13.21 -14.93 -5.23
CA ALA A 320 13.16 -16.00 -4.22
C ALA A 320 13.20 -15.43 -2.78
N ALA A 321 14.06 -14.43 -2.54
CA ALA A 321 14.11 -13.72 -1.28
C ALA A 321 12.79 -13.02 -0.98
N TRP A 322 12.20 -12.34 -1.94
CA TRP A 322 10.92 -11.67 -1.76
C TRP A 322 9.78 -12.65 -1.49
N LEU A 323 9.75 -13.80 -2.18
CA LEU A 323 8.81 -14.88 -1.88
C LEU A 323 8.91 -15.29 -0.41
N GLN A 324 10.11 -15.63 0.06
CA GLN A 324 10.30 -16.07 1.45
C GLN A 324 9.99 -14.96 2.47
N GLU A 325 10.37 -13.71 2.18
CA GLU A 325 10.06 -12.54 3.01
C GLU A 325 8.55 -12.29 3.11
N SER A 326 7.80 -12.54 2.04
CA SER A 326 6.34 -12.40 2.02
C SER A 326 5.68 -13.46 2.91
N ILE A 327 6.16 -14.70 2.83
CA ILE A 327 5.71 -15.79 3.71
C ILE A 327 6.04 -15.47 5.17
N GLU A 328 7.27 -15.02 5.46
CA GLU A 328 7.70 -14.62 6.81
C GLU A 328 6.83 -13.51 7.39
N ALA A 329 6.40 -12.54 6.56
CA ALA A 329 5.54 -11.44 6.97
C ALA A 329 4.04 -11.80 6.99
N GLY A 330 3.68 -13.04 6.63
CA GLY A 330 2.32 -13.57 6.74
C GLY A 330 1.42 -13.28 5.52
N ALA A 331 1.98 -13.17 4.33
CA ALA A 331 1.18 -13.09 3.09
C ALA A 331 0.42 -14.40 2.85
N SER A 332 -0.88 -14.31 2.55
CA SER A 332 -1.74 -15.45 2.19
C SER A 332 -2.01 -15.56 0.69
N THR A 333 -1.70 -14.50 -0.07
CA THR A 333 -1.84 -14.49 -1.53
C THR A 333 -0.60 -13.89 -2.18
N LEU A 334 -0.12 -14.53 -3.25
CA LEU A 334 1.00 -14.04 -4.06
C LEU A 334 0.51 -13.64 -5.45
N LEU A 335 0.93 -12.49 -5.93
CA LEU A 335 0.61 -11.99 -7.28
C LEU A 335 1.91 -11.96 -8.10
N ILE A 336 1.88 -12.54 -9.28
CA ILE A 336 3.06 -12.67 -10.13
C ILE A 336 2.69 -12.33 -11.58
N ASP A 337 3.54 -11.55 -12.24
CA ASP A 337 3.46 -11.32 -13.68
C ASP A 337 4.74 -11.84 -14.33
N GLU A 338 4.61 -12.80 -15.27
CA GLU A 338 5.71 -13.39 -16.02
C GLU A 338 6.59 -12.32 -16.68
N ASP A 339 6.01 -11.23 -17.18
CA ASP A 339 6.72 -10.15 -17.89
C ASP A 339 7.67 -9.35 -16.96
N THR A 340 7.51 -9.46 -15.64
CA THR A 340 8.34 -8.75 -14.64
C THR A 340 9.10 -9.70 -13.72
N SER A 341 9.07 -10.99 -14.02
CA SER A 341 9.70 -12.05 -13.21
C SER A 341 10.99 -12.56 -13.83
N ALA A 342 11.83 -13.18 -13.01
CA ALA A 342 13.03 -13.86 -13.49
C ALA A 342 12.63 -15.22 -14.09
N THR A 343 12.82 -15.41 -15.40
CA THR A 343 12.41 -16.64 -16.10
C THR A 343 12.98 -17.90 -15.46
N ASN A 344 14.26 -17.88 -15.07
CA ASN A 344 14.95 -18.99 -14.41
C ASN A 344 14.44 -19.29 -13.00
N PHE A 345 13.74 -18.36 -12.35
CA PHE A 345 13.02 -18.64 -11.11
C PHE A 345 11.63 -19.21 -11.38
N MET A 346 10.96 -18.73 -12.43
CA MET A 346 9.59 -19.15 -12.76
C MET A 346 9.54 -20.58 -13.28
N ILE A 347 10.40 -20.92 -14.24
CA ILE A 347 10.34 -22.19 -14.97
C ILE A 347 11.73 -22.75 -15.25
N ARG A 348 11.75 -24.04 -15.53
CA ARG A 348 12.88 -24.71 -16.18
C ARG A 348 12.32 -25.81 -17.06
N ASP A 349 12.60 -25.76 -18.36
CA ASP A 349 12.04 -26.75 -19.29
C ASP A 349 12.81 -28.07 -19.24
N GLU A 350 12.21 -29.13 -19.80
CA GLU A 350 12.82 -30.46 -19.91
C GLU A 350 14.20 -30.41 -20.60
N ARG A 351 14.35 -29.57 -21.62
CA ARG A 351 15.59 -29.48 -22.41
C ARG A 351 16.74 -28.93 -21.57
N MET A 352 16.48 -27.93 -20.75
CA MET A 352 17.46 -27.35 -19.84
C MET A 352 17.79 -28.31 -18.69
N GLN A 353 16.81 -29.08 -18.20
CA GLN A 353 17.07 -30.16 -17.23
C GLN A 353 17.97 -31.26 -17.82
N ALA A 354 17.81 -31.58 -19.10
CA ALA A 354 18.64 -32.56 -19.80
C ALA A 354 20.05 -32.03 -20.13
N LEU A 355 20.16 -30.74 -20.46
CA LEU A 355 21.43 -30.10 -20.84
C LEU A 355 22.31 -29.80 -19.62
N VAL A 356 21.71 -29.32 -18.52
CA VAL A 356 22.41 -28.93 -17.29
C VAL A 356 21.85 -29.77 -16.16
N ALA A 357 22.66 -30.71 -15.66
CA ALA A 357 22.25 -31.59 -14.59
C ALA A 357 21.85 -30.79 -13.35
N LYS A 358 20.88 -31.29 -12.58
CA LYS A 358 20.39 -30.66 -11.35
C LYS A 358 21.51 -30.31 -10.36
N GLY A 359 22.58 -31.11 -10.28
CA GLY A 359 23.72 -30.81 -9.41
C GLY A 359 24.49 -29.52 -9.76
N ASP A 360 24.34 -29.03 -11.00
CA ASP A 360 24.97 -27.80 -11.50
C ASP A 360 23.99 -26.62 -11.59
N GLU A 361 22.67 -26.85 -11.45
CA GLU A 361 21.64 -25.81 -11.37
C GLU A 361 21.20 -25.61 -9.92
N PRO A 362 21.47 -24.44 -9.35
CA PRO A 362 21.24 -24.25 -7.93
C PRO A 362 19.81 -23.84 -7.59
N ILE A 363 18.97 -23.53 -8.58
CA ILE A 363 17.64 -22.97 -8.39
C ILE A 363 16.58 -24.08 -8.54
N THR A 364 15.74 -24.24 -7.52
CA THR A 364 14.48 -24.96 -7.65
C THR A 364 13.42 -23.98 -8.16
N PRO A 365 12.85 -24.18 -9.36
CA PRO A 365 11.92 -23.22 -9.93
C PRO A 365 10.59 -23.20 -9.16
N LEU A 366 9.90 -22.05 -9.18
CA LEU A 366 8.65 -21.84 -8.45
C LEU A 366 7.56 -22.86 -8.85
N VAL A 367 7.52 -23.31 -10.11
CA VAL A 367 6.57 -24.32 -10.57
C VAL A 367 6.63 -25.63 -9.76
N ASP A 368 7.78 -25.95 -9.16
CA ASP A 368 7.95 -27.13 -8.29
C ASP A 368 7.57 -26.88 -6.83
N ARG A 369 7.50 -25.61 -6.41
CA ARG A 369 7.19 -25.19 -5.04
C ARG A 369 5.77 -24.66 -4.85
N ILE A 370 5.17 -24.11 -5.89
CA ILE A 370 3.88 -23.42 -5.81
C ILE A 370 2.74 -24.34 -5.34
N GLY A 371 2.76 -25.62 -5.77
CA GLY A 371 1.81 -26.62 -5.26
C GLY A 371 1.96 -26.83 -3.75
N GLN A 372 3.20 -26.87 -3.24
CA GLN A 372 3.48 -27.00 -1.81
C GLN A 372 3.06 -25.73 -1.03
N LEU A 373 3.22 -24.53 -1.61
CA LEU A 373 2.73 -23.30 -0.99
C LEU A 373 1.21 -23.35 -0.76
N ARG A 374 0.45 -23.85 -1.74
CA ARG A 374 -1.00 -24.08 -1.60
C ARG A 374 -1.30 -25.17 -0.58
N ASP A 375 -0.73 -26.36 -0.79
CA ASP A 375 -1.14 -27.58 -0.07
C ASP A 375 -0.65 -27.60 1.39
N ASP A 376 0.55 -27.09 1.66
CA ASP A 376 1.18 -27.15 2.99
C ASP A 376 1.00 -25.84 3.80
N LEU A 377 0.88 -24.67 3.14
CA LEU A 377 0.80 -23.37 3.81
C LEU A 377 -0.52 -22.60 3.60
N ASP A 378 -1.46 -23.13 2.81
CA ASP A 378 -2.70 -22.43 2.40
C ASP A 378 -2.43 -21.06 1.74
N ILE A 379 -1.30 -20.94 1.01
CA ILE A 379 -0.93 -19.72 0.28
C ILE A 379 -1.40 -19.84 -1.16
N SER A 380 -2.32 -18.96 -1.54
CA SER A 380 -2.83 -18.89 -2.91
C SER A 380 -1.91 -18.07 -3.80
N THR A 381 -1.95 -18.31 -5.11
CA THR A 381 -1.16 -17.57 -6.08
C THR A 381 -1.96 -17.24 -7.33
N ILE A 382 -1.90 -15.98 -7.79
CA ILE A 382 -2.45 -15.54 -9.07
C ILE A 382 -1.28 -15.17 -9.98
N ILE A 383 -1.17 -15.83 -11.14
CA ILE A 383 -0.05 -15.64 -12.08
C ILE A 383 -0.56 -15.23 -13.44
N VAL A 384 -0.08 -14.10 -13.96
CA VAL A 384 -0.19 -13.77 -15.38
C VAL A 384 0.87 -14.54 -16.15
N MET A 385 0.43 -15.38 -17.10
CA MET A 385 1.28 -16.21 -17.95
C MET A 385 0.94 -16.00 -19.42
N GLY A 386 1.94 -16.12 -20.29
CA GLY A 386 1.80 -16.11 -21.74
C GLY A 386 2.89 -16.90 -22.49
N GLY A 387 4.00 -17.23 -21.82
CA GLY A 387 5.15 -17.90 -22.42
C GLY A 387 5.26 -19.40 -22.14
N SER A 388 4.95 -19.85 -20.92
CA SER A 388 5.06 -21.28 -20.52
C SER A 388 3.71 -21.93 -20.16
N GLY A 389 3.59 -23.21 -20.53
CA GLY A 389 2.47 -24.09 -20.15
C GLY A 389 2.73 -24.95 -18.91
N ASP A 390 3.92 -24.90 -18.33
CA ASP A 390 4.36 -25.80 -17.25
C ASP A 390 3.52 -25.66 -15.96
N TYR A 391 2.91 -24.50 -15.75
CA TYR A 391 2.04 -24.24 -14.60
C TYR A 391 0.64 -24.81 -14.76
N LEU A 392 0.22 -25.20 -15.96
CA LEU A 392 -1.12 -25.75 -16.19
C LEU A 392 -1.34 -27.03 -15.37
N ASP A 393 -0.28 -27.82 -15.16
CA ASP A 393 -0.31 -29.07 -14.39
C ASP A 393 -0.67 -28.90 -12.92
N VAL A 394 -0.36 -27.73 -12.34
CA VAL A 394 -0.55 -27.44 -10.91
C VAL A 394 -1.68 -26.45 -10.65
N ALA A 395 -2.21 -25.81 -11.70
CA ALA A 395 -3.25 -24.79 -11.59
C ALA A 395 -4.63 -25.37 -11.24
N ASP A 396 -5.31 -24.71 -10.30
CA ASP A 396 -6.69 -25.02 -9.94
C ASP A 396 -7.69 -24.34 -10.88
N THR A 397 -7.34 -23.15 -11.37
CA THR A 397 -8.20 -22.34 -12.24
C THR A 397 -7.38 -21.66 -13.33
N VAL A 398 -7.88 -21.66 -14.57
CA VAL A 398 -7.24 -21.00 -15.71
C VAL A 398 -8.22 -20.05 -16.38
N ILE A 399 -7.93 -18.76 -16.28
CA ILE A 399 -8.71 -17.67 -16.86
C ILE A 399 -7.99 -17.17 -18.10
N GLN A 400 -8.59 -17.33 -19.27
CA GLN A 400 -8.09 -16.71 -20.50
C GLN A 400 -8.68 -15.31 -20.66
N MET A 401 -7.81 -14.32 -20.85
CA MET A 401 -8.19 -13.00 -21.35
C MET A 401 -8.16 -13.00 -22.88
N HIS A 402 -9.29 -12.72 -23.49
CA HIS A 402 -9.44 -12.56 -24.94
C HIS A 402 -10.34 -11.36 -25.21
N ASP A 403 -9.87 -10.44 -26.05
CA ASP A 403 -10.52 -9.16 -26.35
C ASP A 403 -11.10 -8.44 -25.11
N TYR A 404 -10.29 -8.41 -24.04
CA TYR A 404 -10.61 -7.79 -22.74
C TYR A 404 -11.74 -8.48 -21.94
N GLN A 405 -12.12 -9.70 -22.32
CA GLN A 405 -13.12 -10.52 -21.63
C GLN A 405 -12.47 -11.72 -20.97
N ALA A 406 -12.96 -12.10 -19.80
CA ALA A 406 -12.51 -13.28 -19.07
C ALA A 406 -13.29 -14.52 -19.51
N VAL A 407 -12.57 -15.59 -19.82
CA VAL A 407 -13.14 -16.89 -20.17
C VAL A 407 -12.49 -17.94 -19.28
N ASP A 408 -13.29 -18.77 -18.62
CA ASP A 408 -12.78 -19.93 -17.91
C ASP A 408 -12.39 -21.01 -18.93
N VAL A 409 -11.11 -21.36 -18.96
CA VAL A 409 -10.55 -22.39 -19.84
C VAL A 409 -9.92 -23.53 -19.05
N THR A 410 -10.30 -23.71 -17.78
CA THR A 410 -9.73 -24.72 -16.88
C THR A 410 -9.86 -26.13 -17.46
N GLU A 411 -11.04 -26.52 -17.95
CA GLU A 411 -11.24 -27.85 -18.54
C GLU A 411 -10.44 -28.04 -19.83
N LYS A 412 -10.37 -27.01 -20.68
CA LYS A 412 -9.55 -27.03 -21.90
C LYS A 412 -8.05 -27.15 -21.56
N ALA A 413 -7.59 -26.50 -20.50
CA ALA A 413 -6.21 -26.64 -20.03
C ALA A 413 -5.91 -28.10 -19.63
N LYS A 414 -6.82 -28.77 -18.90
CA LYS A 414 -6.70 -30.19 -18.57
C LYS A 414 -6.63 -31.11 -19.80
N GLU A 415 -7.42 -30.81 -20.83
CA GLU A 415 -7.36 -31.54 -22.11
C GLU A 415 -5.99 -31.40 -22.80
N VAL A 416 -5.40 -30.19 -22.79
CA VAL A 416 -4.08 -29.93 -23.37
C VAL A 416 -2.99 -30.71 -22.64
N ILE A 417 -3.03 -30.73 -21.30
CA ILE A 417 -2.11 -31.51 -20.46
C ILE A 417 -2.20 -33.00 -20.80
N ALA A 418 -3.42 -33.53 -20.94
CA ALA A 418 -3.61 -34.94 -21.27
C ALA A 418 -3.06 -35.31 -22.66
N GLN A 419 -3.10 -34.39 -23.62
CA GLN A 419 -2.56 -34.58 -24.97
C GLN A 419 -1.03 -34.42 -25.01
N HIS A 420 -0.48 -33.54 -24.17
CA HIS A 420 0.93 -33.20 -24.11
C HIS A 420 1.44 -33.25 -22.66
N PRO A 421 1.57 -34.46 -22.08
CA PRO A 421 1.96 -34.61 -20.68
C PRO A 421 3.39 -34.13 -20.46
N THR A 422 3.60 -33.43 -19.35
CA THR A 422 4.93 -32.97 -18.95
C THR A 422 5.90 -34.14 -18.81
N GLN A 423 7.10 -33.97 -19.38
CA GLN A 423 8.24 -34.85 -19.14
C GLN A 423 9.21 -34.24 -18.12
N ARG A 424 8.85 -33.07 -17.55
CA ARG A 424 9.67 -32.41 -16.55
C ARG A 424 9.72 -33.25 -15.27
N HIS A 425 10.87 -33.29 -14.64
CA HIS A 425 11.01 -33.85 -13.30
C HIS A 425 10.90 -32.73 -12.26
N ASN A 426 10.23 -33.01 -11.14
CA ASN A 426 10.19 -32.08 -10.01
C ASN A 426 11.60 -31.97 -9.40
N GLU A 427 12.12 -30.75 -9.31
CA GLU A 427 13.47 -30.46 -8.83
C GLU A 427 13.52 -30.13 -7.34
N SER A 428 12.41 -30.20 -6.62
CA SER A 428 12.41 -30.11 -5.15
C SER A 428 13.19 -31.28 -4.56
N GLU A 429 14.30 -31.00 -3.87
CA GLU A 429 15.10 -32.03 -3.17
C GLU A 429 14.42 -32.50 -1.89
N GLU A 430 13.82 -31.55 -1.17
CA GLU A 430 13.14 -31.78 0.09
C GLU A 430 11.73 -31.19 0.05
N ARG A 431 10.89 -31.57 1.03
CA ARG A 431 9.60 -30.91 1.24
C ARG A 431 9.81 -29.44 1.60
N LEU A 432 8.81 -28.62 1.31
CA LEU A 432 8.80 -27.23 1.72
C LEU A 432 8.97 -27.14 3.24
N GLN A 433 9.98 -26.39 3.69
CA GLN A 433 10.21 -26.18 5.11
C GLN A 433 9.64 -24.83 5.56
N THR A 434 9.07 -24.80 6.76
CA THR A 434 8.69 -23.56 7.46
C THR A 434 9.81 -23.13 8.39
N PHE A 435 10.14 -21.85 8.40
CA PHE A 435 11.22 -21.30 9.22
C PHE A 435 10.66 -20.36 10.30
N PRO A 436 11.32 -20.26 11.47
CA PRO A 436 11.04 -19.18 12.40
C PRO A 436 11.40 -17.83 11.77
N PRO A 437 10.64 -16.75 12.03
CA PRO A 437 10.98 -15.43 11.52
C PRO A 437 12.35 -14.96 12.00
N ARG A 438 13.04 -14.18 11.16
CA ARG A 438 14.30 -13.51 11.51
C ARG A 438 14.06 -12.48 12.60
N ALA A 439 14.98 -12.42 13.56
CA ALA A 439 14.96 -11.40 14.59
C ALA A 439 15.53 -10.08 14.05
N LEU A 440 14.89 -8.95 14.38
CA LEU A 440 15.32 -7.59 14.02
C LEU A 440 16.08 -6.93 15.17
N ASN A 441 17.24 -6.34 14.90
CA ASN A 441 17.96 -5.50 15.87
C ASN A 441 17.44 -4.05 15.86
N ARG A 442 16.62 -3.72 16.85
CA ARG A 442 15.98 -2.39 16.96
C ARG A 442 16.98 -1.29 17.31
N VAL A 443 18.04 -1.62 18.06
CA VAL A 443 19.11 -0.68 18.43
C VAL A 443 19.88 -0.19 17.21
N ALA A 444 20.01 -1.02 16.17
CA ALA A 444 20.66 -0.63 14.93
C ALA A 444 19.93 0.54 14.23
N LEU A 445 18.59 0.57 14.30
CA LEU A 445 17.79 1.67 13.75
C LEU A 445 18.06 2.99 14.49
N MET A 446 18.21 2.94 15.82
CA MET A 446 18.54 4.13 16.61
C MET A 446 19.92 4.70 16.27
N ASN A 447 20.90 3.85 15.98
CA ASN A 447 22.23 4.29 15.55
C ASN A 447 22.16 5.03 14.21
N ILE A 448 21.37 4.52 13.25
CA ILE A 448 21.14 5.17 11.95
C ILE A 448 20.50 6.55 12.13
N LEU A 449 19.51 6.66 13.02
CA LEU A 449 18.86 7.95 13.33
C LEU A 449 19.86 8.94 13.93
N THR A 450 20.64 8.52 14.91
CA THR A 450 21.61 9.38 15.62
C THR A 450 22.65 9.93 14.64
N ASP A 451 23.24 9.07 13.83
CA ASP A 451 24.23 9.46 12.81
C ASP A 451 23.64 10.36 11.72
N GLY A 452 22.34 10.19 11.45
CA GLY A 452 21.58 10.90 10.44
C GLY A 452 20.78 12.11 10.92
N LYS A 453 20.98 12.54 12.18
CA LYS A 453 20.28 13.70 12.79
C LYS A 453 18.76 13.53 12.82
N PHE A 454 18.29 12.32 13.11
CA PHE A 454 16.87 11.95 13.26
C PHE A 454 16.00 12.33 12.06
N ARG A 455 16.56 12.27 10.85
CA ARG A 455 15.82 12.60 9.62
C ARG A 455 14.98 11.42 9.16
N VAL A 456 13.68 11.64 8.98
CA VAL A 456 12.74 10.68 8.41
C VAL A 456 11.92 11.42 7.36
N ASN A 457 12.01 11.00 6.10
CA ASN A 457 11.25 11.64 5.02
C ASN A 457 11.17 10.75 3.77
N ALA A 458 9.98 10.62 3.21
CA ALA A 458 9.78 10.02 1.89
C ALA A 458 10.16 10.98 0.76
N LYS A 459 10.53 10.43 -0.40
CA LYS A 459 10.63 11.14 -1.67
C LYS A 459 9.68 10.45 -2.65
N GLY A 460 8.43 10.93 -2.69
CA GLY A 460 7.37 10.23 -3.41
C GLY A 460 7.16 8.82 -2.84
N LYS A 461 6.82 7.87 -3.71
CA LYS A 461 6.56 6.47 -3.35
C LYS A 461 7.82 5.60 -3.42
N GLU A 462 8.81 6.06 -4.19
CA GLU A 462 9.96 5.26 -4.63
C GLU A 462 11.12 5.26 -3.63
N SER A 463 11.18 6.20 -2.68
CA SER A 463 12.32 6.25 -1.77
C SER A 463 11.96 6.73 -0.37
N LEU A 464 12.49 6.02 0.64
CA LEU A 464 12.43 6.40 2.05
C LEU A 464 13.82 6.78 2.55
N ARG A 465 13.96 7.99 3.07
CA ARG A 465 15.16 8.40 3.82
C ARG A 465 14.98 8.13 5.31
N PHE A 466 15.91 7.39 5.89
CA PHE A 466 16.01 7.16 7.33
C PHE A 466 17.44 7.47 7.80
N GLY A 467 17.60 8.61 8.48
CA GLY A 467 18.89 9.18 8.82
C GLY A 467 19.70 9.63 7.58
N LYS A 468 20.81 8.95 7.33
CA LYS A 468 21.63 9.09 6.11
C LYS A 468 21.28 8.07 5.02
N GLU A 469 20.60 6.99 5.40
CA GLU A 469 20.28 5.90 4.51
C GLU A 469 19.09 6.25 3.62
N PHE A 470 19.14 5.74 2.39
CA PHE A 470 18.06 5.81 1.41
C PHE A 470 17.68 4.39 1.03
N THR A 471 16.44 4.02 1.31
CA THR A 471 15.85 2.77 0.84
C THR A 471 15.13 3.03 -0.48
N ASP A 472 15.40 2.18 -1.47
CA ASP A 472 14.64 2.13 -2.72
C ASP A 472 13.41 1.23 -2.53
N LEU A 473 12.24 1.74 -2.89
CA LEU A 473 10.94 1.10 -2.78
C LEU A 473 10.25 1.00 -4.15
N SER A 474 10.96 1.30 -5.25
CA SER A 474 10.38 1.34 -6.60
C SER A 474 9.76 0.02 -7.03
N ALA A 475 10.28 -1.11 -6.52
CA ALA A 475 9.71 -2.43 -6.79
C ALA A 475 8.37 -2.66 -6.06
N LEU A 476 8.13 -1.98 -4.93
CA LEU A 476 6.89 -2.08 -4.14
C LEU A 476 5.76 -1.30 -4.80
N GLU A 477 5.40 -1.70 -6.02
CA GLU A 477 4.47 -0.94 -6.85
C GLU A 477 3.08 -0.82 -6.22
N GLN A 478 2.67 -1.78 -5.38
CA GLN A 478 1.42 -1.71 -4.63
C GLN A 478 1.32 -0.48 -3.71
N ILE A 479 2.42 0.13 -3.25
CA ILE A 479 2.37 1.35 -2.44
C ILE A 479 1.67 2.47 -3.21
N GLU A 480 0.64 3.05 -2.60
CA GLU A 480 -0.24 4.00 -3.27
C GLU A 480 0.13 5.45 -3.00
N SER A 481 0.58 5.76 -1.78
CA SER A 481 0.90 7.12 -1.38
C SER A 481 2.27 7.27 -0.71
N ALA A 482 2.89 8.44 -0.92
CA ALA A 482 4.07 8.86 -0.16
C ALA A 482 3.77 8.99 1.35
N ASP A 483 2.50 9.15 1.72
CA ASP A 483 2.04 9.22 3.09
C ASP A 483 2.22 7.88 3.81
N GLU A 484 2.02 6.76 3.13
CA GLU A 484 2.31 5.42 3.66
C GLU A 484 3.82 5.25 3.87
N VAL A 485 4.63 5.71 2.90
CA VAL A 485 6.10 5.67 3.01
C VAL A 485 6.61 6.51 4.17
N ASN A 486 6.02 7.69 4.40
CA ASN A 486 6.33 8.50 5.58
C ASN A 486 5.96 7.75 6.86
N THR A 487 4.79 7.11 6.92
CA THR A 487 4.39 6.29 8.07
C THR A 487 5.35 5.12 8.31
N ILE A 488 5.78 4.41 7.27
CA ILE A 488 6.80 3.34 7.38
C ILE A 488 8.05 3.88 8.11
N GLY A 489 8.55 5.05 7.68
CA GLY A 489 9.70 5.68 8.34
C GLY A 489 9.45 6.06 9.80
N TRP A 490 8.25 6.54 10.15
CA TRP A 490 7.91 6.88 11.53
C TRP A 490 7.66 5.65 12.40
N LEU A 491 7.18 4.54 11.84
CA LEU A 491 7.13 3.26 12.55
C LEU A 491 8.53 2.76 12.87
N TRP A 492 9.46 2.84 11.92
CA TRP A 492 10.87 2.51 12.20
C TRP A 492 11.45 3.39 13.30
N PHE A 493 11.05 4.67 13.36
CA PHE A 493 11.43 5.57 14.44
C PHE A 493 10.90 5.09 15.80
N GLN A 494 9.65 4.59 15.87
CA GLN A 494 9.08 4.02 17.10
C GLN A 494 9.78 2.71 17.49
N ILE A 495 9.98 1.81 16.54
CA ILE A 495 10.70 0.54 16.75
C ILE A 495 12.10 0.82 17.29
N ALA A 496 12.80 1.85 16.79
CA ALA A 496 14.11 2.25 17.28
C ALA A 496 14.15 2.70 18.76
N GLN A 497 13.00 3.07 19.35
CA GLN A 497 12.92 3.42 20.77
C GLN A 497 12.90 2.18 21.69
N LEU A 498 12.62 1.00 21.13
CA LEU A 498 12.50 -0.24 21.89
C LEU A 498 13.88 -0.93 22.03
N PRO A 499 14.15 -1.58 23.17
CA PRO A 499 15.47 -2.13 23.46
C PRO A 499 15.72 -3.48 22.77
N GLY A 500 16.93 -3.72 22.28
CA GLY A 500 17.40 -5.06 21.89
C GLY A 500 16.73 -5.65 20.63
N TRP A 501 16.74 -6.98 20.55
CA TRP A 501 16.24 -7.74 19.39
C TRP A 501 14.75 -8.07 19.54
N CYS A 502 14.02 -8.06 18.42
CA CYS A 502 12.63 -8.52 18.31
C CYS A 502 12.58 -9.78 17.45
N ASN A 503 12.10 -10.91 17.99
CA ASN A 503 12.05 -12.19 17.27
C ASN A 503 10.86 -12.29 16.29
N HIS A 504 9.85 -11.43 16.43
CA HIS A 504 8.64 -11.43 15.59
C HIS A 504 8.31 -10.01 15.11
N PRO A 505 9.17 -9.41 14.26
CA PRO A 505 9.02 -8.01 13.86
C PRO A 505 7.70 -7.73 13.13
N ALA A 506 7.22 -8.65 12.29
CA ALA A 506 5.93 -8.50 11.60
C ALA A 506 4.76 -8.37 12.61
N LYS A 507 4.75 -9.20 13.66
CA LYS A 507 3.74 -9.15 14.72
C LYS A 507 3.83 -7.85 15.53
N GLU A 508 5.04 -7.41 15.88
CA GLU A 508 5.25 -6.13 16.57
C GLU A 508 4.72 -4.95 15.75
N ILE A 509 4.95 -4.95 14.44
CA ILE A 509 4.43 -3.94 13.52
C ILE A 509 2.90 -3.99 13.44
N GLU A 510 2.32 -5.18 13.34
CA GLU A 510 0.86 -5.37 13.31
C GLU A 510 0.20 -4.83 14.59
N GLU A 511 0.80 -5.10 15.76
CA GLU A 511 0.36 -4.56 17.05
C GLU A 511 0.45 -3.02 17.09
N MET A 512 1.54 -2.43 16.59
CA MET A 512 1.69 -0.96 16.49
C MET A 512 0.68 -0.31 15.54
N LEU A 513 0.24 -1.06 14.52
CA LEU A 513 -0.76 -0.62 13.55
C LEU A 513 -2.20 -0.92 14.00
N SER A 514 -2.39 -1.63 15.12
CA SER A 514 -3.72 -1.91 15.65
C SER A 514 -4.31 -0.68 16.37
N GLY A 515 -5.62 -0.48 16.26
CA GLY A 515 -6.31 0.67 16.88
C GLY A 515 -5.78 2.03 16.38
N GLU A 516 -5.51 2.94 17.32
CA GLU A 516 -5.03 4.30 17.05
C GLU A 516 -3.53 4.37 16.68
N TRP A 517 -3.15 3.76 15.55
CA TRP A 517 -1.77 3.68 15.07
C TRP A 517 -1.04 5.03 14.98
N HIS A 518 -1.77 6.12 14.77
CA HIS A 518 -1.20 7.46 14.63
C HIS A 518 -0.85 8.14 15.98
N ALA A 519 -1.30 7.60 17.12
CA ALA A 519 -1.18 8.25 18.43
C ALA A 519 0.27 8.44 18.88
N ALA A 520 1.13 7.45 18.63
CA ALA A 520 2.55 7.49 18.94
C ALA A 520 3.39 8.25 17.88
N LEU A 521 2.81 8.56 16.72
CA LEU A 521 3.51 9.19 15.62
C LEU A 521 3.46 10.73 15.71
N PRO A 522 4.37 11.45 15.04
CA PRO A 522 4.28 12.90 14.97
C PRO A 522 2.92 13.35 14.41
N LYS A 523 2.39 14.46 14.93
CA LYS A 523 1.11 15.05 14.51
C LYS A 523 1.19 15.70 13.12
N GLN A 524 1.43 14.88 12.11
CA GLN A 524 1.55 15.23 10.70
C GLN A 524 0.26 14.83 9.98
N GLY A 525 -0.09 15.56 8.91
CA GLY A 525 -1.30 15.32 8.09
C GLY A 525 -1.04 14.57 6.78
N ASP A 526 0.22 14.21 6.56
CA ASP A 526 0.76 13.51 5.39
C ASP A 526 1.29 12.13 5.82
N LEU A 527 0.46 11.40 6.57
CA LEU A 527 0.67 10.02 7.00
C LEU A 527 -0.59 9.21 6.66
N ALA A 528 -0.39 8.01 6.14
CA ALA A 528 -1.45 7.03 5.89
C ALA A 528 -1.02 5.67 6.44
N LYS A 529 -1.97 4.89 6.95
CA LYS A 529 -1.70 3.59 7.55
C LYS A 529 -1.13 2.60 6.50
N PRO A 530 0.14 2.15 6.61
CA PRO A 530 0.69 1.14 5.72
C PRO A 530 0.25 -0.26 6.15
N ARG A 531 0.47 -1.26 5.29
CA ARG A 531 0.34 -2.66 5.70
C ARG A 531 1.60 -3.14 6.42
N THR A 532 1.46 -4.11 7.31
CA THR A 532 2.60 -4.80 7.94
C THR A 532 3.57 -5.36 6.90
N LEU A 533 3.03 -5.94 5.82
CA LEU A 533 3.80 -6.47 4.69
C LEU A 533 4.71 -5.39 4.07
N ASP A 534 4.21 -4.18 3.85
CA ASP A 534 4.96 -3.10 3.20
C ASP A 534 6.05 -2.53 4.13
N VAL A 535 5.77 -2.43 5.44
CA VAL A 535 6.77 -2.00 6.43
C VAL A 535 7.93 -2.99 6.49
N MET A 536 7.64 -4.30 6.52
CA MET A 536 8.65 -5.36 6.48
C MET A 536 9.39 -5.38 5.13
N ALA A 537 8.68 -5.27 4.01
CA ALA A 537 9.28 -5.26 2.68
C ALA A 537 10.24 -4.07 2.47
N ALA A 538 9.91 -2.90 2.99
CA ALA A 538 10.80 -1.75 3.01
C ALA A 538 12.02 -1.99 3.93
N LEU A 539 11.83 -2.62 5.09
CA LEU A 539 12.91 -2.86 6.05
C LEU A 539 13.89 -3.91 5.53
N ASN A 540 13.40 -4.92 4.81
CA ASN A 540 14.17 -5.93 4.10
C ASN A 540 15.05 -5.35 2.98
N ARG A 541 14.73 -4.15 2.49
CA ARG A 541 15.49 -3.41 1.46
C ARG A 541 16.39 -2.33 2.04
N MET A 542 16.31 -2.07 3.35
CA MET A 542 17.17 -1.08 4.00
C MET A 542 18.55 -1.71 4.25
N ARG A 543 19.56 -1.24 3.51
CA ARG A 543 20.90 -1.85 3.45
C ARG A 543 21.63 -1.99 4.79
N LYS A 544 21.25 -1.20 5.80
CA LYS A 544 21.81 -1.23 7.16
C LYS A 544 20.93 -1.99 8.17
N SER A 545 19.82 -2.59 7.73
CA SER A 545 19.01 -3.46 8.57
C SER A 545 19.86 -4.59 9.10
N GLN A 546 19.66 -4.91 10.37
CA GLN A 546 20.33 -6.02 11.02
C GLN A 546 19.29 -7.04 11.41
N PHE A 547 19.26 -8.13 10.64
CA PHE A 547 18.50 -9.32 10.92
C PHE A 547 19.44 -10.45 11.34
N LYS A 548 18.90 -11.46 12.04
CA LYS A 548 19.57 -12.74 12.26
C LYS A 548 18.54 -13.86 12.29
N SER A 549 18.95 -15.06 11.93
CA SER A 549 18.14 -16.26 12.14
C SER A 549 17.83 -16.43 13.64
N SER A 550 16.57 -16.67 13.96
CA SER A 550 16.16 -16.99 15.33
C SER A 550 16.57 -18.43 15.63
N CYS A 551 17.33 -18.64 16.72
CA CYS A 551 17.74 -19.96 17.20
C CYS A 551 16.56 -20.78 17.70
#